data_AF-A0A534D865-F1
#
_entry.id   AF-A0A534D865-F1
#
_cell.length_a   1.000
_cell.length_b   1.000
_cell.length_c   1.000
_cell.angle_alpha   90.00
_cell.angle_beta   90.00
_cell.angle_gamma   90.00
#
_symmetry.space_group_name_H-M   'P 1'
#
loop_
_entity.id
_entity.type
_entity.pdbx_description
1 polymer ?
#
loop_
_entity_poly.entity_id
_entity_poly.type
_entity_poly.pdbx_seq_one_letter_code
_entity_poly.pdbx_strand_id
1 'polypeptide(L)'
;FPLCVLFVFLVLAAQYESLSLPLAIILIVPMCLLPAVTALKLDHGDNNIFTQIGLLVLVGLACKNAILIVEFAKHLQEEHGRDARTAVLEAAHLRLRPILMTSMAFIMGVVPLTLATGAGAEVRHALGITVFAGMIGVTAFGLLLTPVFYVFVRRASRHVEADSARHTEADSPGHLPAPEPLHD
;
A
#
# COMPACT_ATOMS: atom_id res chain seq x y z
N PHE A 1 -8.28 16.22 -3.12
CA PHE A 1 -7.87 14.80 -3.19
C PHE A 1 -6.34 14.58 -3.12
N PRO A 2 -5.49 15.11 -4.02
CA PRO A 2 -4.04 14.81 -4.01
C PRO A 2 -3.33 15.23 -2.71
N LEU A 3 -3.77 16.32 -2.08
CA LEU A 3 -3.25 16.77 -0.79
C LEU A 3 -3.44 15.72 0.33
N CYS A 4 -4.55 14.97 0.34
CA CYS A 4 -4.77 13.90 1.33
C CYS A 4 -3.77 12.76 1.14
N VAL A 5 -3.51 12.36 -0.11
CA VAL A 5 -2.53 11.31 -0.42
C VAL A 5 -1.13 11.76 0.02
N LEU A 6 -0.79 13.03 -0.19
CA LEU A 6 0.46 13.62 0.29
C LEU A 6 0.56 13.58 1.82
N PHE A 7 -0.49 13.96 2.55
CA PHE A 7 -0.46 13.88 4.02
C PHE A 7 -0.32 12.44 4.52
N VAL A 8 -1.02 11.49 3.91
CA VAL A 8 -0.89 10.06 4.23
C VAL A 8 0.56 9.60 3.97
N PHE A 9 1.18 10.02 2.86
CA PHE A 9 2.59 9.73 2.59
C PHE A 9 3.52 10.25 3.69
N LEU A 10 3.39 11.52 4.05
CA LEU A 10 4.28 12.16 5.03
C LEU A 10 4.17 11.49 6.40
N VAL A 11 2.94 11.16 6.83
CA VAL A 11 2.72 10.45 8.10
C VAL A 11 3.35 9.06 8.07
N LEU A 12 3.20 8.31 6.97
CA LEU A 12 3.81 6.99 6.83
C LEU A 12 5.34 7.05 6.75
N ALA A 13 5.89 8.04 6.03
CA ALA A 13 7.32 8.27 5.96
C ALA A 13 7.92 8.56 7.34
N ALA A 14 7.24 9.38 8.14
CA ALA A 14 7.64 9.65 9.52
C ALA A 14 7.53 8.41 10.41
N GLN A 15 6.46 7.61 10.25
CA GLN A 15 6.24 6.40 11.05
C GLN A 15 7.28 5.30 10.79
N TYR A 16 7.64 5.07 9.52
CA TYR A 16 8.55 3.98 9.14
C TYR A 16 10.03 4.37 9.11
N GLU A 17 10.35 5.64 9.36
CA GLU A 17 11.69 6.23 9.19
C GLU A 17 12.33 5.88 7.83
N SER A 18 11.49 5.68 6.81
CA SER A 18 11.92 5.20 5.50
C SER A 18 10.94 5.68 4.45
N LEU A 19 11.44 6.10 3.29
CA LEU A 19 10.63 6.57 2.15
C LEU A 19 10.18 5.42 1.23
N SER A 20 10.88 4.29 1.24
CA SER A 20 10.61 3.16 0.34
C SER A 20 9.36 2.37 0.72
N LEU A 21 9.18 2.06 2.01
CA LEU A 21 8.03 1.30 2.50
C LEU A 21 6.67 2.03 2.31
N PRO A 22 6.55 3.34 2.65
CA PRO A 22 5.36 4.13 2.34
C PRO A 22 5.03 4.20 0.86
N LEU A 23 6.06 4.25 0.00
CA LEU A 23 5.86 4.29 -1.45
C LEU A 23 5.14 3.03 -1.95
N ALA A 24 5.49 1.86 -1.40
CA ALA A 24 4.79 0.60 -1.72
C ALA A 24 3.30 0.66 -1.33
N ILE A 25 2.99 1.28 -0.18
CA ILE A 25 1.62 1.43 0.33
C ILE A 25 0.80 2.36 -0.57
N ILE A 26 1.37 3.50 -0.98
CA ILE A 26 0.66 4.47 -1.83
C ILE A 26 0.40 3.93 -3.23
N LEU A 27 1.29 3.10 -3.77
CA LEU A 27 1.12 2.51 -5.10
C LEU A 27 -0.11 1.59 -5.17
N ILE A 28 -0.54 1.03 -4.04
CA ILE A 28 -1.73 0.17 -3.94
C ILE A 28 -3.02 0.99 -3.94
N VAL A 29 -3.00 2.18 -3.34
CA VAL A 29 -4.18 3.04 -3.17
C VAL A 29 -4.97 3.26 -4.47
N PRO A 30 -4.36 3.72 -5.59
CA PRO A 30 -5.12 3.95 -6.81
C PRO A 30 -5.79 2.68 -7.34
N MET A 31 -5.11 1.53 -7.24
CA MET A 31 -5.67 0.24 -7.67
C MET A 31 -6.89 -0.16 -6.83
N CYS A 32 -6.85 0.10 -5.51
CA CYS A 32 -7.96 -0.18 -4.61
C CYS A 32 -9.15 0.77 -4.79
N LEU A 33 -8.94 1.96 -5.34
CA LEU A 33 -10.02 2.95 -5.59
C LEU A 33 -10.71 2.74 -6.94
N LEU A 34 -10.10 2.03 -7.89
CA LEU A 34 -10.70 1.74 -9.20
C LEU A 34 -12.12 1.12 -9.09
N PRO A 35 -12.37 0.14 -8.20
CA PRO A 35 -13.71 -0.44 -8.02
C PRO A 35 -14.77 0.55 -7.51
N ALA A 36 -14.37 1.49 -6.65
CA ALA A 36 -15.27 2.54 -6.15
C ALA A 36 -15.68 3.50 -7.27
N VAL A 37 -14.70 3.98 -8.05
CA VAL A 37 -14.94 4.91 -9.15
C VAL A 37 -15.73 4.25 -10.28
N THR A 38 -15.46 2.97 -10.57
CA THR A 38 -16.21 2.22 -11.58
C THR A 38 -17.65 1.97 -11.15
N ALA A 39 -17.90 1.58 -9.90
CA ALA A 39 -19.26 1.41 -9.40
C ALA A 39 -20.06 2.71 -9.41
N LEU A 40 -19.46 3.83 -9.01
CA LEU A 40 -20.12 5.13 -9.07
C LEU A 40 -20.50 5.53 -10.50
N LYS A 41 -19.62 5.25 -11.47
CA LYS A 41 -19.93 5.49 -12.90
C LYS A 41 -21.06 4.61 -13.41
N LEU A 42 -21.14 3.35 -12.97
CA LEU A 42 -22.23 2.44 -13.34
C LEU A 42 -23.56 2.85 -12.69
N ASP A 43 -23.50 3.40 -11.49
CA ASP A 43 -24.67 3.92 -10.76
C ASP A 43 -25.11 5.32 -11.26
N HIS A 44 -24.40 5.90 -12.24
CA HIS A 44 -24.62 7.28 -12.72
C HIS A 44 -24.51 8.33 -11.61
N GLY A 45 -23.74 8.04 -10.55
CA GLY A 45 -23.52 8.95 -9.44
C GLY A 45 -22.48 10.03 -9.77
N ASP A 46 -22.67 11.20 -9.18
CA ASP A 46 -21.77 12.34 -9.37
C ASP A 46 -20.53 12.28 -8.46
N ASN A 47 -19.45 12.92 -8.93
CA ASN A 47 -18.27 13.18 -8.09
C ASN A 47 -18.48 14.42 -7.21
N ASN A 48 -19.33 14.26 -6.20
CA ASN A 48 -19.62 15.28 -5.20
C ASN A 48 -18.74 15.14 -3.94
N ILE A 49 -18.95 16.01 -2.95
CA ILE A 49 -18.18 16.01 -1.70
C ILE A 49 -18.35 14.71 -0.91
N PHE A 50 -19.53 14.09 -0.93
CA PHE A 50 -19.80 12.84 -0.22
C PHE A 50 -19.07 11.65 -0.84
N THR A 51 -19.04 11.58 -2.18
CA THR A 51 -18.20 10.65 -2.92
C THR A 51 -16.73 10.81 -2.53
N GLN A 52 -16.22 12.05 -2.46
CA GLN A 52 -14.83 12.31 -2.08
C GLN A 52 -14.52 11.90 -0.64
N ILE A 53 -15.46 12.09 0.30
CA ILE A 53 -15.34 11.60 1.68
C ILE A 53 -15.29 10.06 1.68
N GLY A 54 -16.15 9.40 0.88
CA GLY A 54 -16.12 7.95 0.72
C GLY A 54 -14.79 7.44 0.19
N LEU A 55 -14.25 8.08 -0.85
CA LEU A 55 -12.93 7.77 -1.39
C LEU A 55 -11.82 7.98 -0.34
N LEU A 56 -11.90 9.03 0.47
CA LEU A 56 -10.93 9.28 1.55
C LEU A 56 -10.96 8.16 2.61
N VAL A 57 -12.16 7.71 3.01
CA VAL A 57 -12.33 6.59 3.93
C VAL A 57 -11.69 5.32 3.35
N LEU A 58 -11.89 5.05 2.06
CA LEU A 58 -11.28 3.91 1.37
C LEU A 58 -9.76 3.98 1.32
N VAL A 59 -9.17 5.17 1.12
CA VAL A 59 -7.71 5.35 1.21
C VAL A 59 -7.21 4.92 2.59
N GLY A 60 -7.85 5.38 3.66
CA GLY A 60 -7.48 5.01 5.03
C GLY A 60 -7.59 3.50 5.29
N LEU A 61 -8.68 2.87 4.83
CA LEU A 61 -8.89 1.43 4.97
C LEU A 61 -7.87 0.61 4.16
N ALA A 62 -7.55 1.04 2.93
CA ALA A 62 -6.52 0.44 2.11
C ALA A 62 -5.13 0.54 2.77
N CYS A 63 -4.79 1.74 3.25
CA CYS A 63 -3.54 1.97 3.96
C CYS A 63 -3.45 1.10 5.20
N LYS A 64 -4.49 1.02 6.06
CA LYS A 64 -4.49 0.14 7.24
C LYS A 64 -4.17 -1.31 6.87
N ASN A 65 -4.80 -1.82 5.82
CA ASN A 65 -4.59 -3.20 5.38
C ASN A 65 -3.17 -3.41 4.85
N ALA A 66 -2.64 -2.47 4.07
CA ALA A 66 -1.29 -2.54 3.50
C ALA A 66 -0.20 -2.39 4.56
N ILE A 67 -0.32 -1.40 5.46
CA ILE A 67 0.58 -1.14 6.60
C ILE A 67 0.78 -2.42 7.41
N LEU A 68 -0.30 -3.08 7.82
CA LEU A 68 -0.22 -4.27 8.68
C LEU A 68 0.48 -5.47 8.01
N ILE A 69 0.40 -5.59 6.69
CA ILE A 69 1.10 -6.63 5.93
C ILE A 69 2.58 -6.25 5.78
N VAL A 70 2.87 -5.01 5.36
CA VAL A 70 4.22 -4.51 5.12
C VAL A 70 5.05 -4.50 6.40
N GLU A 71 4.47 -4.04 7.50
CA GLU A 71 5.10 -3.99 8.81
C GLU A 71 5.42 -5.40 9.33
N PHE A 72 4.48 -6.33 9.23
CA PHE A 72 4.71 -7.70 9.66
C PHE A 72 5.75 -8.41 8.77
N ALA A 73 5.72 -8.16 7.46
CA ALA A 73 6.73 -8.67 6.53
C ALA A 73 8.13 -8.12 6.86
N LYS A 74 8.25 -6.81 7.12
CA LYS A 74 9.51 -6.16 7.54
C LYS A 74 10.03 -6.78 8.83
N HIS A 75 9.17 -6.93 9.83
CA HIS A 75 9.52 -7.55 11.11
C HIS A 75 10.05 -8.99 10.94
N LEU A 76 9.42 -9.81 10.07
CA LEU A 76 9.93 -11.14 9.75
C LEU A 76 11.29 -11.13 9.01
N GLN A 77 11.55 -10.12 8.20
CA GLN A 77 12.86 -9.98 7.56
C GLN A 77 13.94 -9.61 8.57
N GLU A 78 13.66 -8.65 9.45
CA GLU A 78 14.62 -8.08 10.39
C GLU A 78 14.95 -9.05 11.53
N GLU A 79 13.94 -9.70 12.12
CA GLU A 79 14.16 -10.57 13.27
C GLU A 79 14.47 -12.02 12.91
N HIS A 80 13.92 -12.52 11.80
CA HIS A 80 14.03 -13.95 11.43
C HIS A 80 14.88 -14.18 10.17
N GLY A 81 15.47 -13.11 9.59
CA GLY A 81 16.34 -13.20 8.42
C GLY A 81 15.69 -13.79 7.17
N ARG A 82 14.35 -13.77 7.07
CA ARG A 82 13.62 -14.43 5.98
C ARG A 82 13.72 -13.64 4.66
N ASP A 83 13.65 -14.38 3.55
CA ASP A 83 13.53 -13.76 2.22
C ASP A 83 12.24 -12.93 2.10
N ALA A 84 12.31 -11.85 1.30
CA ALA A 84 11.21 -10.90 1.10
C ALA A 84 9.92 -11.56 0.64
N ARG A 85 10.01 -12.58 -0.21
CA ARG A 85 8.83 -13.27 -0.74
C ARG A 85 8.17 -14.12 0.35
N THR A 86 8.96 -14.88 1.08
CA THR A 86 8.47 -15.75 2.15
C THR A 86 7.86 -14.94 3.29
N ALA A 87 8.54 -13.87 3.71
CA ALA A 87 8.07 -12.99 4.79
C ALA A 87 6.72 -12.35 4.47
N VAL A 88 6.55 -11.84 3.23
CA VAL A 88 5.30 -11.16 2.87
C VAL A 88 4.12 -12.12 2.66
N LEU A 89 4.39 -13.34 2.19
CA LEU A 89 3.35 -14.37 2.08
C LEU A 89 2.85 -14.79 3.46
N GLU A 90 3.76 -15.02 4.41
CA GLU A 90 3.40 -15.34 5.79
C GLU A 90 2.62 -14.18 6.46
N ALA A 91 3.07 -12.94 6.26
CA ALA A 91 2.34 -11.76 6.70
C ALA A 91 0.92 -11.69 6.13
N ALA A 92 0.77 -11.91 4.82
CA ALA A 92 -0.53 -11.89 4.16
C ALA A 92 -1.47 -12.98 4.71
N HIS A 93 -0.96 -14.19 4.96
CA HIS A 93 -1.75 -15.29 5.54
C HIS A 93 -2.25 -14.97 6.96
N LEU A 94 -1.39 -14.42 7.80
CA LEU A 94 -1.75 -14.07 9.18
C LEU A 94 -2.77 -12.92 9.24
N ARG A 95 -2.72 -12.01 8.27
CA ARG A 95 -3.64 -10.86 8.18
C ARG A 95 -4.93 -11.17 7.41
N LEU A 96 -4.99 -12.25 6.64
CA LEU A 96 -6.15 -12.61 5.82
C LEU A 96 -7.44 -12.65 6.64
N ARG A 97 -7.45 -13.42 7.74
CA ARG A 97 -8.64 -13.56 8.60
C ARG A 97 -9.06 -12.21 9.25
N PRO A 98 -8.16 -11.44 9.89
CA PRO A 98 -8.49 -10.11 10.39
C PRO A 98 -8.97 -9.11 9.32
N ILE A 99 -8.34 -9.09 8.13
CA ILE A 99 -8.73 -8.20 7.04
C ILE A 99 -10.14 -8.55 6.56
N LEU A 100 -10.42 -9.84 6.32
CA LEU A 100 -11.75 -10.29 5.92
C LEU A 100 -12.81 -9.96 6.98
N MET A 101 -12.52 -10.17 8.26
CA MET A 101 -13.45 -9.84 9.35
C MET A 101 -13.84 -8.37 9.34
N THR A 102 -12.87 -7.45 9.27
CA THR A 102 -13.15 -6.01 9.28
C THR A 102 -13.83 -5.55 7.99
N SER A 103 -13.43 -6.12 6.85
CA SER A 103 -14.01 -5.79 5.55
C SER A 103 -15.48 -6.21 5.49
N MET A 104 -15.80 -7.43 5.90
CA MET A 104 -17.17 -7.93 5.89
C MET A 104 -18.07 -7.17 6.86
N ALA A 105 -17.58 -6.88 8.07
CA ALA A 105 -18.33 -6.07 9.03
C ALA A 105 -18.65 -4.67 8.47
N PHE A 106 -17.67 -4.05 7.81
CA PHE A 106 -17.85 -2.74 7.21
C PHE A 106 -18.78 -2.75 6.00
N ILE A 107 -18.63 -3.74 5.10
CA ILE A 107 -19.54 -3.95 3.96
C ILE A 107 -20.97 -4.08 4.46
N MET A 108 -21.23 -4.98 5.42
CA MET A 108 -22.56 -5.16 6.01
C MET A 108 -23.09 -3.88 6.67
N GLY A 109 -22.24 -3.12 7.36
CA GLY A 109 -22.62 -1.86 8.00
C GLY A 109 -23.00 -0.75 7.01
N VAL A 110 -22.50 -0.81 5.77
CA VAL A 110 -22.76 0.20 4.72
C VAL A 110 -23.92 -0.20 3.81
N VAL A 111 -24.37 -1.47 3.81
CA VAL A 111 -25.56 -1.91 3.04
C VAL A 111 -26.81 -1.04 3.29
N PRO A 112 -27.15 -0.62 4.52
CA PRO A 112 -28.31 0.25 4.73
C PRO A 112 -28.18 1.62 4.05
N LEU A 113 -26.95 2.11 3.83
CA LEU A 113 -26.70 3.38 3.14
C LEU A 113 -26.92 3.25 1.63
N THR A 114 -26.56 2.10 1.03
CA THR A 114 -26.80 1.84 -0.40
C THR A 114 -28.28 1.64 -0.70
N LEU A 115 -29.10 1.27 0.28
CA LEU A 115 -30.55 1.07 0.13
C LEU A 115 -31.38 2.20 0.75
N ALA A 116 -30.74 3.29 1.18
CA ALA A 116 -31.41 4.35 1.91
C ALA A 116 -32.42 5.08 1.02
N THR A 117 -33.67 5.17 1.46
CA THR A 117 -34.74 5.95 0.83
C THR A 117 -35.21 7.11 1.72
N GLY A 118 -35.76 8.17 1.12
CA GLY A 118 -36.31 9.32 1.84
C GLY A 118 -35.42 10.57 1.77
N ALA A 119 -35.61 11.50 2.72
CA ALA A 119 -34.90 12.78 2.72
C ALA A 119 -33.38 12.59 2.87
N GLY A 120 -32.60 13.13 1.93
CA GLY A 120 -31.13 12.95 1.91
C GLY A 120 -30.68 11.54 1.50
N ALA A 121 -31.53 10.77 0.82
CA ALA A 121 -31.18 9.48 0.25
C ALA A 121 -30.04 9.58 -0.77
N GLU A 122 -30.05 10.60 -1.64
CA GLU A 122 -29.01 10.82 -2.66
C GLU A 122 -27.61 10.90 -2.05
N VAL A 123 -27.46 11.67 -0.96
CA VAL A 123 -26.22 11.77 -0.18
C VAL A 123 -25.77 10.44 0.41
N ARG A 124 -26.69 9.70 1.04
CA ARG A 124 -26.39 8.41 1.68
C ARG A 124 -26.06 7.34 0.65
N HIS A 125 -26.75 7.35 -0.48
CA HIS A 125 -26.55 6.44 -1.60
C HIS A 125 -25.19 6.64 -2.26
N ALA A 126 -24.83 7.89 -2.58
CA ALA A 126 -23.53 8.24 -3.17
C ALA A 126 -22.37 7.78 -2.28
N LEU A 127 -22.45 8.05 -0.97
CA LEU A 127 -21.47 7.59 0.00
C LEU A 127 -21.48 6.06 0.11
N GLY A 128 -22.66 5.46 0.21
CA GLY A 128 -22.86 4.03 0.39
C GLY A 128 -22.25 3.21 -0.75
N ILE A 129 -22.57 3.55 -1.99
CA ILE A 129 -22.09 2.81 -3.17
C ILE A 129 -20.59 2.94 -3.33
N THR A 130 -20.07 4.17 -3.20
CA THR A 130 -18.63 4.44 -3.26
C THR A 130 -17.89 3.54 -2.28
N VAL A 131 -18.33 3.53 -1.03
CA VAL A 131 -17.68 2.80 0.06
C VAL A 131 -17.90 1.29 -0.05
N PHE A 132 -19.09 0.83 -0.42
CA PHE A 132 -19.42 -0.58 -0.56
C PHE A 132 -18.59 -1.26 -1.65
N ALA A 133 -18.62 -0.72 -2.88
CA ALA A 133 -17.85 -1.26 -3.99
C ALA A 133 -16.34 -1.07 -3.77
N GLY A 134 -15.96 0.07 -3.21
CA GLY A 134 -14.58 0.34 -2.84
C GLY A 134 -14.03 -0.65 -1.83
N MET A 135 -14.80 -1.02 -0.80
CA MET A 135 -14.33 -1.97 0.21
C MET A 135 -14.11 -3.36 -0.39
N ILE A 136 -14.99 -3.82 -1.28
CA ILE A 136 -14.77 -5.07 -2.03
C ILE A 136 -13.44 -4.99 -2.81
N GLY A 137 -13.20 -3.86 -3.48
CA GLY A 137 -11.96 -3.56 -4.16
C GLY A 137 -10.73 -3.59 -3.25
N VAL A 138 -10.78 -2.87 -2.14
CA VAL A 138 -9.71 -2.78 -1.15
C VAL A 138 -9.38 -4.15 -0.57
N THR A 139 -10.37 -5.00 -0.31
CA THR A 139 -10.14 -6.36 0.19
C THR A 139 -9.48 -7.24 -0.87
N ALA A 140 -10.02 -7.27 -2.08
CA ALA A 140 -9.50 -8.13 -3.15
C ALA A 140 -8.13 -7.66 -3.65
N PHE A 141 -8.04 -6.42 -4.13
CA PHE A 141 -6.81 -5.85 -4.68
C PHE A 141 -5.78 -5.60 -3.59
N GLY A 142 -6.19 -5.15 -2.39
CA GLY A 142 -5.26 -4.93 -1.29
C GLY A 142 -4.56 -6.22 -0.87
N LEU A 143 -5.28 -7.33 -0.68
CA LEU A 143 -4.67 -8.61 -0.30
C LEU A 143 -3.76 -9.18 -1.38
N LEU A 144 -4.14 -9.05 -2.66
CA LEU A 144 -3.38 -9.64 -3.77
C LEU A 144 -2.19 -8.79 -4.20
N LEU A 145 -2.35 -7.46 -4.26
CA LEU A 145 -1.33 -6.56 -4.79
C LEU A 145 -0.32 -6.12 -3.73
N THR A 146 -0.67 -6.09 -2.44
CA THR A 146 0.29 -5.68 -1.39
C THR A 146 1.55 -6.54 -1.38
N PRO A 147 1.47 -7.89 -1.45
CA PRO A 147 2.66 -8.74 -1.53
C PRO A 147 3.52 -8.46 -2.77
N VAL A 148 2.87 -8.24 -3.91
CA VAL A 148 3.54 -7.98 -5.19
C VAL A 148 4.30 -6.66 -5.14
N PHE A 149 3.64 -5.59 -4.69
CA PHE A 149 4.26 -4.27 -4.59
C PHE A 149 5.38 -4.24 -3.54
N TYR A 150 5.21 -4.94 -2.42
CA TYR A 150 6.26 -5.05 -1.41
C TYR A 150 7.53 -5.70 -1.98
N VAL A 151 7.42 -6.84 -2.65
CA VAL A 151 8.57 -7.53 -3.26
C VAL A 151 9.20 -6.68 -4.37
N PHE A 152 8.37 -6.03 -5.18
CA PHE A 152 8.84 -5.14 -6.25
C PHE A 152 9.68 -3.98 -5.70
N VAL A 153 9.14 -3.27 -4.69
CA VAL A 153 9.84 -2.15 -4.05
C VAL A 153 11.10 -2.62 -3.33
N ARG A 154 11.04 -3.73 -2.59
CA ARG A 154 12.21 -4.26 -1.89
C ARG A 154 13.33 -4.66 -2.85
N ARG A 155 12.97 -5.23 -4.01
CA ARG A 155 13.94 -5.57 -5.06
C ARG A 155 14.54 -4.32 -5.70
N ALA A 156 13.73 -3.30 -5.98
CA ALA A 156 14.19 -2.02 -6.50
C ALA A 156 15.16 -1.32 -5.52
N SER A 157 14.86 -1.30 -4.22
CA SER A 157 15.76 -0.70 -3.21
C SER A 157 17.11 -1.41 -3.12
N ARG A 158 17.16 -2.74 -3.18
CA ARG A 158 18.43 -3.49 -3.18
C ARG A 158 19.28 -3.23 -4.42
N HIS A 159 18.66 -3.00 -5.58
CA HIS A 159 19.39 -2.63 -6.79
C HIS A 159 20.02 -1.24 -6.68
N VAL A 160 19.32 -0.27 -6.08
CA VAL A 160 19.85 1.08 -5.86
C VAL A 160 21.04 1.06 -4.88
N GLU A 161 20.97 0.28 -3.80
CA GLU A 161 22.10 0.12 -2.87
C GLU A 161 23.31 -0.55 -3.53
N ALA A 162 23.08 -1.57 -4.36
CA ALA A 162 24.15 -2.28 -5.07
C ALA A 162 24.85 -1.41 -6.13
N ASP A 163 24.11 -0.54 -6.81
CA ASP A 163 24.67 0.38 -7.81
C ASP A 163 25.44 1.53 -7.15
N SER A 164 24.94 2.02 -6.00
CA SER A 164 25.62 3.04 -5.21
C SER A 164 26.92 2.52 -4.59
N ALA A 165 26.96 1.27 -4.12
CA ALA A 165 28.19 0.64 -3.62
C ALA A 165 29.25 0.47 -4.72
N ARG A 166 28.83 0.13 -5.95
CA ARG A 166 29.73 0.03 -7.11
C ARG A 166 30.28 1.38 -7.55
N HIS A 167 29.52 2.45 -7.44
CA HIS A 167 30.00 3.82 -7.71
C HIS A 167 31.03 4.28 -6.67
N THR A 168 30.87 3.92 -5.40
CA THR A 168 31.82 4.25 -4.33
C THR A 168 33.14 3.46 -4.46
N GLU A 169 33.10 2.19 -4.90
CA GLU A 169 34.33 1.42 -5.19
C GLU A 169 35.07 1.92 -6.44
N ALA A 170 34.34 2.43 -7.44
CA ALA A 170 34.94 2.95 -8.68
C ALA A 170 35.59 4.33 -8.52
N ASP A 171 35.20 5.11 -7.51
CA ASP A 171 35.74 6.45 -7.23
C ASP A 171 36.86 6.46 -6.17
N SER A 172 37.30 5.28 -5.69
CA SER A 172 38.39 5.18 -4.72
C SER A 172 39.75 5.41 -5.41
N PRO A 173 40.42 6.56 -5.23
CA PRO A 173 41.69 6.85 -5.90
C PRO A 173 42.81 6.22 -5.08
N GLY A 174 43.29 5.04 -5.47
CA GLY A 174 44.50 4.49 -4.85
C GLY A 174 44.64 2.97 -4.89
N HIS A 175 44.70 2.39 -6.09
CA HIS A 175 45.45 1.15 -6.26
C HIS A 175 46.57 1.41 -7.26
N LEU A 176 47.60 2.13 -6.80
CA LEU A 176 48.92 1.98 -7.41
C LEU A 176 49.34 0.53 -7.14
N PRO A 177 49.60 -0.31 -8.15
CA PRO A 177 50.12 -1.64 -7.92
C PRO A 177 51.43 -1.51 -7.14
N ALA A 178 51.52 -2.21 -6.01
CA ALA A 178 52.74 -2.26 -5.22
C ALA A 178 53.90 -2.78 -6.10
N PRO A 179 55.09 -2.18 -6.04
CA PRO A 179 56.22 -2.65 -6.85
C PRO A 179 56.57 -4.09 -6.47
N GLU A 180 56.78 -4.94 -7.48
CA GLU A 180 57.19 -6.33 -7.32
C GLU A 180 58.41 -6.45 -6.40
N PRO A 181 58.44 -7.40 -5.46
CA PRO A 181 59.65 -7.69 -4.71
C PRO A 181 60.66 -8.31 -5.66
N LEU A 182 61.72 -7.55 -5.97
CA LEU A 182 62.89 -8.02 -6.69
C LEU A 182 63.61 -9.04 -5.80
N HIS A 183 63.38 -10.32 -6.08
CA HIS A 183 64.15 -11.42 -5.54
C HIS A 183 65.59 -11.33 -6.07
N ASP A 184 66.53 -11.23 -5.13
CA ASP A 184 67.97 -11.54 -5.18
C ASP A 184 68.82 -11.10 -6.39
#